data_AF-A0A917J380-F1
#
_entry.id   AF-A0A917J380-F1
#
_cell.length_a   1.000
_cell.length_b   1.000
_cell.length_c   1.000
_cell.angle_alpha   90.00
_cell.angle_beta   90.00
_cell.angle_gamma   90.00
#
_symmetry.space_group_name_H-M   'P 1'
#
loop_
_entity.id
_entity.type
_entity.pdbx_description
1 polymer ?
#
loop_
_entity_poly.entity_id
_entity_poly.type
_entity_poly.pdbx_seq_one_letter_code
_entity_poly.pdbx_strand_id
1 'polypeptide(L)' 'MQELVNRLMALGITEEQALQSIVVFKDFAKEKFPLFGGAIDKVFEKYGPQHDDFMP' A
#
# COMPACT_ATOMS: atom_id res chain seq x y z
N MET A 1 3.20 8.26 -0.33
CA MET A 1 3.49 6.82 -0.19
C MET A 1 4.97 6.47 -0.38
N GLN A 2 5.74 7.17 -1.21
CA GLN A 2 7.18 6.89 -1.34
C GLN A 2 7.93 6.92 -0.01
N GLU A 3 7.60 7.86 0.89
CA GLU A 3 8.18 7.90 2.23
C GLU A 3 7.94 6.61 3.03
N LEU A 4 6.74 6.02 2.92
CA LEU A 4 6.40 4.75 3.57
C LEU A 4 7.20 3.59 2.98
N VAL A 5 7.33 3.55 1.64
CA VAL A 5 8.17 2.55 0.95
C VAL A 5 9.62 2.65 1.44
N ASN A 6 10.19 3.85 1.53
CA ASN A 6 11.55 4.05 2.01
C ASN A 6 11.73 3.61 3.47
N ARG A 7 10.74 3.90 4.34
CA ARG A 7 10.74 3.44 5.74
C ARG A 7 10.70 1.91 5.83
N LEU A 8 9.93 1.26 4.98
CA LEU A 8 9.84 -0.20 4.92
C LEU A 8 11.15 -0.82 4.42
N MET A 9 11.73 -0.30 3.33
CA MET A 9 13.02 -0.78 2.82
C MET A 9 14.16 -0.60 3.83
N ALA A 10 14.12 0.45 4.67
CA ALA A 10 15.09 0.64 5.75
C ALA A 10 15.05 -0.49 6.81
N LEU A 11 14.01 -1.33 6.83
CA LEU A 11 13.91 -2.54 7.64
C LEU A 11 14.57 -3.76 6.97
N GLY A 12 15.16 -3.61 5.78
CA GLY A 12 15.87 -4.66 5.07
C GLY A 12 15.02 -5.49 4.11
N ILE A 13 13.82 -5.03 3.75
CA ILE A 13 12.99 -5.66 2.71
C ILE A 13 13.17 -4.96 1.36
N THR A 14 12.88 -5.66 0.26
CA THR A 14 12.95 -5.09 -1.08
C THR A 14 11.82 -4.08 -1.33
N GLU A 15 11.97 -3.25 -2.36
CA GLU A 15 10.91 -2.33 -2.81
C GLU A 15 9.62 -3.10 -3.14
N GLU A 16 9.73 -4.21 -3.87
CA GLU A 16 8.59 -5.08 -4.18
C GLU A 16 7.88 -5.59 -2.92
N GLN A 17 8.65 -6.06 -1.94
CA GLN A 17 8.10 -6.52 -0.65
C GLN A 17 7.45 -5.37 0.12
N ALA A 18 7.98 -4.15 0.05
CA ALA A 18 7.39 -2.97 0.67
C ALA A 18 6.05 -2.60 0.02
N LEU A 19 5.98 -2.62 -1.31
CA LEU A 19 4.75 -2.38 -2.08
C LEU A 19 3.69 -3.45 -1.76
N GLN A 20 4.06 -4.72 -1.73
CA GLN A 20 3.17 -5.81 -1.34
C GLN A 20 2.68 -5.66 0.09
N SER A 21 3.56 -5.29 1.03
CA SER A 21 3.20 -5.06 2.44
C SER A 21 2.14 -3.96 2.56
N ILE A 22 2.29 -2.87 1.82
CA ILE A 22 1.33 -1.76 1.76
C ILE A 22 -0.05 -2.24 1.29
N VAL A 23 -0.11 -3.12 0.28
CA VAL A 23 -1.36 -3.71 -0.21
C VAL A 23 -1.99 -4.62 0.85
N VAL A 24 -1.21 -5.51 1.47
CA VAL A 24 -1.70 -6.37 2.56
C VAL A 24 -2.28 -5.55 3.71
N PHE A 25 -1.64 -4.44 4.09
CA PHE A 25 -2.15 -3.54 5.12
C PHE A 25 -3.44 -2.83 4.70
N LYS A 26 -3.58 -2.43 3.44
CA LYS A 26 -4.83 -1.85 2.91
C LYS A 26 -5.98 -2.83 3.11
N ASP A 27 -5.81 -4.07 2.66
CA ASP A 27 -6.86 -5.07 2.67
C ASP A 27 -7.20 -5.46 4.11
N PHE A 28 -6.19 -5.66 4.95
CA PHE A 28 -6.38 -5.88 6.38
C PHE A 28 -7.14 -4.74 7.06
N ALA A 29 -6.81 -3.48 6.76
CA ALA A 29 -7.51 -2.33 7.32
C ALA A 29 -8.98 -2.29 6.87
N LYS A 30 -9.27 -2.63 5.60
CA LYS A 30 -10.65 -2.71 5.11
C LYS A 30 -11.45 -3.82 5.78
N GLU A 31 -10.83 -4.98 6.03
CA GLU A 31 -11.46 -6.09 6.75
C GLU A 31 -11.77 -5.75 8.21
N LYS A 32 -10.84 -5.08 8.90
CA LYS A 32 -11.02 -4.72 10.32
C LYS A 32 -11.92 -3.51 10.52
N PHE A 33 -11.95 -2.61 9.54
CA PHE A 33 -12.70 -1.36 9.61
C PHE A 33 -13.62 -1.17 8.39
N PRO A 34 -14.60 -2.06 8.15
CA PRO A 34 -15.40 -2.07 6.93
C PRO A 34 -16.21 -0.80 6.72
N LEU A 35 -16.63 -0.13 7.81
CA LEU A 35 -17.31 1.17 7.75
C LEU A 35 -16.47 2.24 7.03
N PHE A 36 -15.14 2.14 7.10
CA PHE A 36 -14.21 3.08 6.46
C PHE A 36 -13.64 2.56 5.14
N GLY A 37 -14.11 1.41 4.62
CA GLY A 37 -13.53 0.77 3.43
C GLY A 37 -13.44 1.71 2.22
N GLY A 38 -14.52 2.46 1.93
CA GLY A 38 -14.53 3.43 0.83
C GLY A 38 -13.60 4.64 1.06
N ALA A 39 -13.36 5.06 2.31
CA ALA A 39 -12.42 6.12 2.61
C ALA A 39 -10.96 5.63 2.47
N ILE A 40 -10.68 4.40 2.90
CA ILE A 40 -9.39 3.74 2.72
C ILE A 40 -9.07 3.61 1.23
N ASP A 41 -10.06 3.19 0.41
CA ASP A 41 -9.88 3.11 -1.03
C ASP A 41 -9.52 4.47 -1.65
N LYS A 42 -10.20 5.56 -1.27
CA LYS A 42 -9.89 6.92 -1.77
C LYS A 42 -8.48 7.39 -1.38
N VAL A 43 -8.01 7.08 -0.18
CA VAL A 43 -6.64 7.42 0.26
C VAL A 43 -5.63 6.67 -0.59
N PHE A 44 -5.86 5.38 -0.83
CA PHE A 44 -4.97 4.56 -1.65
C PHE A 44 -5.04 4.93 -3.14
N GLU A 45 -6.18 5.34 -3.67
CA GLU A 45 -6.28 5.84 -5.04
C GLU A 45 -5.48 7.14 -5.21
N LYS A 46 -5.56 8.06 -4.23
CA LYS A 46 -4.90 9.36 -4.31
C LYS A 46 -3.39 9.30 -4.06
N TYR A 47 -2.97 8.44 -3.15
CA TYR A 47 -1.59 8.43 -2.67
C TYR A 47 -0.87 7.12 -2.88
N GLY A 48 -1.59 6.03 -3.15
CA GLY A 48 -1.05 4.68 -3.29
C GLY A 48 0.06 4.60 -4.35
N PRO A 49 0.80 3.49 -4.37
CA PRO A 49 1.73 3.25 -5.45
C PRO A 49 0.96 3.34 -6.77
N GLN A 50 1.34 4.27 -7.65
CA GLN A 50 0.83 4.23 -9.01
C GLN A 50 1.46 3.01 -9.65
N HIS A 51 0.62 2.05 -10.03
CA HIS A 51 1.02 1.01 -10.94
C HIS A 51 1.26 1.65 -12.31
N ASP A 52 2.45 2.17 -12.53
CA ASP A 52 3.01 2.12 -13.87
C ASP A 52 3.54 0.70 -14.02
N ASP A 53 2.87 -0.11 -14.83
CA ASP A 53 3.40 -1.36 -15.36
C ASP A 53 3.85 -2.40 -14.32
N PHE A 54 2.89 -3.21 -13.83
CA PHE A 54 3.18 -4.65 -13.82
C PHE A 54 3.46 -5.00 -15.28
N MET A 55 4.73 -5.00 -15.66
CA MET A 55 5.19 -5.46 -16.98
C MET A 55 4.54 -6.82 -17.28
N PRO A 56 4.07 -7.05 -18.53
CA PRO A 56 3.40 -8.28 -18.94
C PRO A 56 4.24 -9.54 -18.75
#